data_AF-A0A8B7V2I1-F1
#
_entry.id   AF-A0A8B7V2I1-F1
#
_cell.length_a   1.000
_cell.length_b   1.000
_cell.length_c   1.000
_cell.angle_alpha   90.00
_cell.angle_beta   90.00
_cell.angle_gamma   90.00
#
_symmetry.space_group_name_H-M   'P 1'
#
loop_
_entity.id
_entity.type
_entity.pdbx_description
1 polymer ?
#
loop_
_entity_poly.entity_id
_entity_poly.type
_entity_poly.pdbx_seq_one_letter_code
_entity_poly.pdbx_strand_id
1 'polypeptide(L)' 'MPMFIVNTNVPRASVPNGLLSELTQQLAQAMGKPAQYIAVHVVPDQLMAFGGSSDPCAL' A
#
# COMPACT_ATOMS: atom_id res chain seq x y z
N MET A 1 -11.78 1.38 -12.55
CA MET A 1 -10.46 1.83 -12.09
C MET A 1 -9.98 0.87 -11.02
N PRO A 2 -8.87 0.15 -11.22
CA PRO A 2 -8.24 -0.61 -10.14
C PRO A 2 -7.87 0.31 -8.97
N MET A 3 -8.15 -0.15 -7.76
CA MET A 3 -7.74 0.51 -6.53
C MET A 3 -7.00 -0.51 -5.68
N PHE A 4 -5.80 -0.13 -5.24
CA PHE A 4 -4.97 -0.91 -4.34
C PHE A 4 -4.87 -0.16 -3.02
N ILE A 5 -5.30 -0.81 -1.94
CA ILE A 5 -5.26 -0.25 -0.58
C ILE A 5 -4.36 -1.13 0.25
N VAL A 6 -3.44 -0.51 0.99
CA VAL A 6 -2.60 -1.18 1.98
C VAL A 6 -2.93 -0.58 3.33
N ASN A 7 -3.47 -1.39 4.23
CA ASN A 7 -3.62 -1.02 5.64
C ASN A 7 -2.43 -1.62 6.39
N THR A 8 -1.72 -0.84 7.20
CA THR A 8 -0.54 -1.33 7.91
C THR A 8 -0.36 -0.65 9.27
N ASN A 9 0.18 -1.40 10.23
CA ASN A 9 0.54 -0.89 11.55
C ASN A 9 1.91 -0.20 11.57
N VAL A 10 2.66 -0.16 10.46
CA VAL A 10 3.93 0.59 10.44
C VAL A 10 3.66 2.10 10.55
N PRO A 11 4.55 2.86 11.23
CA PRO A 11 4.36 4.30 11.36
C PRO A 11 4.45 5.02 10.03
N ARG A 12 3.70 6.13 9.85
CA ARG A 12 3.83 6.96 8.63
C ARG A 12 5.27 7.39 8.37
N ALA A 13 6.05 7.68 9.42
CA ALA A 13 7.45 8.08 9.28
C ALA A 13 8.34 7.01 8.60
N SER A 14 7.95 5.73 8.67
CA SER A 14 8.64 4.62 8.02
C SER A 14 8.18 4.37 6.59
N VAL A 15 7.11 5.04 6.11
CA VAL A 15 6.61 4.90 4.75
C VAL A 15 7.39 5.82 3.80
N PRO A 16 8.10 5.28 2.78
CA PRO A 16 8.86 6.10 1.84
C PRO A 16 7.98 7.05 1.02
N ASN A 17 8.45 8.28 0.78
CA ASN A 17 7.69 9.26 0.00
C ASN A 17 7.42 8.83 -1.46
N GLY A 18 8.26 7.97 -2.03
CA GLY A 18 8.11 7.44 -3.40
C GLY A 18 7.23 6.20 -3.52
N LEU A 19 6.77 5.62 -2.41
CA LEU A 19 6.09 4.31 -2.42
C LEU A 19 4.81 4.32 -3.27
N LEU A 20 4.00 5.38 -3.18
CA LEU A 20 2.76 5.49 -3.95
C LEU A 20 3.01 5.48 -5.46
N SER A 21 3.99 6.26 -5.93
CA SER A 21 4.37 6.30 -7.34
C SER A 21 4.95 4.98 -7.84
N GLU A 22 5.76 4.31 -7.01
CA GLU A 22 6.34 3.01 -7.35
C GLU A 22 5.25 1.95 -7.50
N LEU A 23 4.34 1.86 -6.52
CA LEU A 23 3.21 0.94 -6.56
C LEU A 23 2.30 1.21 -7.78
N THR A 24 2.03 2.48 -8.09
CA THR A 24 1.24 2.84 -9.28
C THR A 24 1.86 2.29 -10.57
N GLN A 25 3.18 2.44 -10.76
CA GLN A 25 3.87 1.96 -11.96
C GLN A 25 3.93 0.44 -12.02
N GLN A 26 4.26 -0.23 -10.91
CA GLN A 26 4.32 -1.68 -10.84
C GLN A 26 2.95 -2.32 -11.11
N LEU A 27 1.88 -1.78 -10.51
CA LEU A 27 0.52 -2.24 -10.75
C LEU A 27 0.04 -1.97 -12.18
N ALA A 28 0.38 -0.80 -12.75
CA ALA A 28 0.09 -0.49 -14.14
C ALA A 28 0.71 -1.53 -15.09
N GLN A 29 1.98 -1.88 -14.86
CA GLN A 29 2.70 -2.90 -15.61
C GLN A 29 2.09 -4.29 -15.42
N ALA A 30 1.90 -4.72 -14.17
CA ALA A 30 1.38 -6.06 -13.85
C ALA A 30 -0.04 -6.28 -14.38
N MET A 31 -0.88 -5.24 -14.41
CA MET A 31 -2.26 -5.32 -14.89
C MET A 31 -2.41 -4.99 -16.38
N GLY A 32 -1.35 -4.56 -17.07
CA GLY A 32 -1.42 -4.09 -18.46
C GLY A 32 -2.35 -2.89 -18.65
N LYS A 33 -2.45 -2.00 -17.64
CA LYS A 33 -3.35 -0.85 -17.64
C LYS A 33 -2.57 0.46 -17.56
N PRO A 34 -3.02 1.53 -18.23
CA PRO A 34 -2.42 2.86 -18.07
C PRO A 34 -2.39 3.30 -16.60
N ALA A 35 -1.27 3.88 -16.15
CA ALA A 35 -1.06 4.33 -14.77
C ALA A 35 -2.14 5.33 -14.28
N GLN A 36 -2.68 6.16 -15.18
CA GLN A 36 -3.78 7.09 -14.89
C GLN A 36 -5.06 6.42 -14.37
N TYR A 37 -5.22 5.11 -14.55
CA TYR A 37 -6.37 4.35 -14.07
C TYR A 37 -6.12 3.61 -12.75
N ILE A 38 -4.90 3.65 -12.22
CA ILE A 38 -4.51 2.97 -10.98
C ILE A 38 -4.57 3.95 -9.81
N ALA A 39 -5.41 3.65 -8.82
CA ALA A 39 -5.42 4.35 -7.55
C ALA A 39 -4.66 3.53 -6.49
N VAL A 40 -3.81 4.20 -5.70
CA VAL A 40 -3.08 3.59 -4.58
C VAL A 40 -3.37 4.39 -3.32
N HIS A 41 -3.72 3.70 -2.23
CA HIS A 41 -3.97 4.28 -0.92
C HIS A 41 -3.21 3.49 0.14
N VAL A 42 -2.39 4.17 0.94
CA VAL A 42 -1.65 3.55 2.05
C VAL A 42 -2.13 4.18 3.34
N VAL A 43 -2.58 3.34 4.26
CA VAL A 43 -3.12 3.72 5.57
C VAL A 43 -2.15 3.19 6.64
N PRO A 44 -1.18 4.01 7.08
CA PRO A 44 -0.25 3.64 8.14
C PRO A 44 -0.87 3.82 9.54
N ASP A 45 -0.08 3.54 10.56
CA ASP A 45 -0.40 3.77 11.98
C ASP A 45 -1.69 3.04 12.44
N GLN A 46 -2.06 1.95 11.76
CA GLN A 46 -3.28 1.19 12.08
C GLN A 46 -3.07 0.29 13.30
N LEU A 47 -4.14 0.11 14.07
CA LEU A 47 -4.21 -0.91 15.11
C LEU A 47 -4.48 -2.27 14.44
N MET A 48 -3.45 -3.09 14.28
CA MET A 48 -3.54 -4.38 13.59
C MET A 48 -2.85 -5.49 14.38
N ALA A 49 -3.37 -6.70 14.23
CA ALA A 49 -2.71 -7.92 14.64
C ALA A 49 -2.88 -9.00 13.56
N PHE A 50 -1.83 -9.78 13.32
CA PHE A 50 -1.85 -10.90 12.39
C PHE A 50 -1.33 -12.15 13.10
N GLY A 51 -2.11 -13.22 13.08
CA GLY A 51 -1.79 -14.43 13.86
C GLY A 51 -1.71 -14.21 15.37
N GLY A 52 -2.36 -13.16 15.90
CA GLY A 52 -2.32 -12.78 17.30
C GLY A 52 -1.11 -11.92 17.72
N SER A 53 -0.18 -11.61 16.81
CA SER A 53 0.94 -10.70 17.06
C SER A 53 0.66 -9.29 16.52
N SER A 54 1.20 -8.27 17.18
CA SER A 54 1.22 -6.87 16.72
C SER A 54 2.51 -6.50 15.98
N ASP A 55 3.31 -7.47 15.56
CA ASP A 55 4.48 -7.25 14.70
C ASP A 55 4.08 -6.56 13.38
N PRO A 56 5.02 -5.89 12.68
CA PRO A 56 4.75 -5.24 11.41
C PRO A 56 4.00 -6.13 10.41
N CYS A 57 2.81 -5.70 10.00
CA CYS A 57 1.93 -6.43 9.08
C CYS A 57 1.14 -5.48 8.18
N ALA A 58 0.54 -6.05 7.14
CA ALA A 58 -0.31 -5.33 6.20
C ALA A 58 -1.45 -6.22 5.67
N LEU A 59 -2.56 -5.59 5.28
CA LEU A 59 -3.75 -6.19 4.65
C LEU A 59 -4.16 -5.42 3.39
#